data_AF-A0A2D6AS96-F1
#
_entry.id   AF-A0A2D6AS96-F1
#
_cell.length_a   1.000
_cell.length_b   1.000
_cell.length_c   1.000
_cell.angle_alpha   90.00
_cell.angle_beta   90.00
_cell.angle_gamma   90.00
#
_symmetry.space_group_name_H-M   'P 1'
#
loop_
_entity.id
_entity.type
_entity.pdbx_description
1 polymer ?
#
loop_
_entity_poly.entity_id
_entity_poly.type
_entity_poly.pdbx_seq_one_letter_code
_entity_poly.pdbx_strand_id
1 'polypeptide(L)'
;MLQFLDLFLTVFHSAFVLFVVFGWTIPKFRKYHVTAILLTLVAWLLLGLYKGVIGYCPLTDWHWDVKRALGETNIPSSFIEYMVEKILGLNFPSLMIDVATVTGLVFGVVMSVVVYHKNVKSHSKEPHQMA
;
A
#
# COMPACT_ATOMS: atom_id res chain seq x y z
N MET A 1 -2.82 26.41 0.39
CA MET A 1 -2.83 25.42 -0.71
C MET A 1 -2.00 24.18 -0.36
N LEU A 2 -0.72 24.32 0.01
CA LEU A 2 0.14 23.17 0.33
C LEU A 2 -0.32 22.34 1.55
N GLN A 3 -0.88 22.96 2.59
CA GLN A 3 -1.44 22.25 3.75
C GLN A 3 -2.61 21.34 3.39
N PHE A 4 -3.47 21.77 2.45
CA PHE A 4 -4.54 20.91 1.94
C PHE A 4 -3.97 19.70 1.20
N LEU A 5 -2.91 19.91 0.42
CA LEU A 5 -2.24 18.83 -0.30
C LEU A 5 -1.55 17.85 0.66
N ASP A 6 -0.92 18.33 1.72
CA ASP A 6 -0.34 17.50 2.78
C ASP A 6 -1.41 16.63 3.46
N LEU A 7 -2.55 17.20 3.83
CA LEU A 7 -3.68 16.47 4.40
C LEU A 7 -4.24 15.46 3.40
N PHE A 8 -4.46 15.87 2.16
CA PHE A 8 -4.96 15.00 1.10
C PHE A 8 -4.04 13.80 0.89
N LEU A 9 -2.73 14.02 0.77
CA LEU A 9 -1.75 12.95 0.58
C LEU A 9 -1.68 12.03 1.79
N THR A 10 -1.72 12.57 3.00
CA THR A 10 -1.76 11.77 4.24
C THR A 10 -2.98 10.84 4.26
N VAL A 11 -4.18 11.37 4.01
CA VAL A 11 -5.43 10.61 4.05
C VAL A 11 -5.50 9.61 2.89
N PHE A 12 -5.20 10.07 1.67
CA PHE A 12 -5.27 9.25 0.47
C PHE A 12 -4.25 8.10 0.53
N HIS A 13 -3.01 8.38 0.90
CA HIS A 13 -1.97 7.35 0.99
C HIS A 13 -2.28 6.36 2.11
N SER A 14 -2.75 6.81 3.29
CA SER A 14 -3.20 5.92 4.36
C SER A 14 -4.34 5.01 3.90
N ALA A 15 -5.35 5.57 3.22
CA ALA A 15 -6.44 4.79 2.66
C ALA A 15 -5.96 3.79 1.59
N PHE A 16 -4.99 4.17 0.76
CA PHE A 16 -4.39 3.30 -0.24
C PHE A 16 -3.63 2.13 0.41
N VAL A 17 -2.83 2.37 1.45
CA VAL A 17 -2.15 1.32 2.22
C VAL A 17 -3.16 0.34 2.83
N LEU A 18 -4.19 0.85 3.50
CA LEU A 18 -5.25 0.01 4.06
C LEU A 18 -5.97 -0.80 2.97
N PHE A 19 -6.22 -0.19 1.81
CA PHE A 19 -6.82 -0.87 0.68
C PHE A 19 -5.92 -1.97 0.10
N VAL A 20 -4.59 -1.78 0.08
CA VAL A 20 -3.62 -2.80 -0.34
C VAL A 20 -3.54 -3.98 0.64
N VAL A 21 -3.80 -3.76 1.93
CA VAL A 21 -3.78 -4.84 2.94
C VAL A 21 -5.13 -5.56 3.04
N PHE A 22 -6.25 -4.83 3.00
CA PHE A 22 -7.58 -5.37 3.33
C PHE A 22 -8.57 -5.39 2.15
N GLY A 23 -8.23 -4.82 0.99
CA GLY A 23 -9.15 -4.67 -0.14
C GLY A 23 -9.63 -5.99 -0.76
N TRP A 24 -8.95 -7.11 -0.50
CA TRP A 24 -9.37 -8.45 -0.93
C TRP A 24 -10.68 -8.93 -0.26
N THR A 25 -11.03 -8.38 0.90
CA THR A 25 -12.22 -8.78 1.68
C THR A 25 -13.52 -8.45 0.96
N ILE A 26 -13.57 -7.36 0.19
CA ILE A 26 -14.78 -6.87 -0.48
C ILE A 26 -14.85 -7.40 -1.92
N PRO A 27 -15.83 -8.26 -2.29
CA PRO A 27 -15.91 -8.87 -3.62
C PRO A 27 -15.91 -7.88 -4.77
N LYS A 28 -16.65 -6.77 -4.63
CA LYS A 28 -16.77 -5.71 -5.64
C LYS A 28 -15.43 -5.02 -5.93
N PHE A 29 -14.53 -4.94 -4.95
CA PHE A 29 -13.26 -4.22 -5.07
C PHE A 29 -12.06 -5.11 -5.41
N ARG A 30 -12.22 -6.43 -5.51
CA ARG A 30 -11.11 -7.37 -5.76
C ARG A 30 -10.29 -7.04 -7.00
N LYS A 31 -10.93 -6.67 -8.11
CA LYS A 31 -10.22 -6.27 -9.34
C LYS A 31 -9.35 -5.03 -9.11
N TYR A 32 -9.92 -4.01 -8.48
CA TYR A 32 -9.21 -2.77 -8.14
C TYR A 32 -8.09 -3.00 -7.13
N HIS A 33 -8.30 -3.89 -6.17
CA HIS A 33 -7.30 -4.28 -5.17
C HIS A 33 -6.08 -4.96 -5.82
N VAL A 34 -6.30 -5.89 -6.76
CA VAL A 34 -5.21 -6.49 -7.55
C VAL A 34 -4.48 -5.42 -8.35
N THR A 35 -5.18 -4.49 -9.00
CA THR A 35 -4.55 -3.36 -9.68
C THR A 35 -3.71 -2.51 -8.72
N ALA A 36 -4.21 -2.21 -7.52
CA ALA A 36 -3.48 -1.46 -6.51
C ALA A 36 -2.19 -2.17 -6.08
N ILE A 37 -2.26 -3.48 -5.82
CA ILE A 37 -1.08 -4.31 -5.51
C ILE A 37 -0.07 -4.26 -6.65
N LEU A 38 -0.51 -4.40 -7.90
CA LEU A 38 0.38 -4.35 -9.07
C LEU A 38 1.06 -2.98 -9.20
N LEU A 39 0.31 -1.89 -9.00
CA LEU A 39 0.87 -0.54 -9.00
C LEU A 39 1.93 -0.37 -7.90
N THR A 40 1.66 -0.88 -6.70
CA THR A 40 2.63 -0.87 -5.59
C THR A 40 3.87 -1.67 -5.94
N LEU A 41 3.73 -2.88 -6.49
CA LEU A 41 4.86 -3.72 -6.90
C LEU A 41 5.68 -3.06 -8.02
N VAL A 42 5.03 -2.44 -8.99
CA VAL A 42 5.71 -1.70 -10.07
C VAL A 42 6.47 -0.51 -9.50
N ALA A 43 5.88 0.25 -8.58
CA ALA A 43 6.56 1.34 -7.92
C ALA A 43 7.78 0.86 -7.12
N TRP A 44 7.61 -0.20 -6.33
CA TRP A 44 8.64 -0.72 -5.45
C TRP A 44 9.80 -1.39 -6.20
N LEU A 45 9.48 -2.14 -7.26
CA LEU A 45 10.47 -2.92 -8.00
C LEU A 45 11.01 -2.16 -9.21
N LEU A 46 10.15 -1.62 -10.09
CA LEU A 46 10.65 -0.97 -11.31
C LEU A 46 11.20 0.42 -11.00
N LEU A 47 10.38 1.28 -10.37
CA LEU A 47 10.82 2.63 -10.04
C LEU A 47 11.85 2.62 -8.90
N GLY A 48 11.69 1.70 -7.95
CA GLY A 48 12.67 1.50 -6.89
C GLY A 48 14.04 1.08 -7.42
N LEU A 49 14.14 0.13 -8.35
CA LEU A 49 15.42 -0.23 -8.98
C LEU A 49 16.00 0.94 -9.79
N TYR A 50 15.17 1.71 -10.49
CA TYR A 50 15.63 2.89 -11.23
C TYR A 50 16.18 4.00 -10.31
N LYS A 51 15.53 4.23 -9.16
CA LYS A 51 15.93 5.23 -8.16
C LYS A 51 16.98 4.71 -7.16
N GLY A 52 17.27 3.40 -7.16
CA GLY A 52 18.14 2.75 -6.19
C GLY A 52 17.56 2.62 -4.78
N VAL A 53 16.23 2.74 -4.63
CA VAL A 53 15.53 2.72 -3.34
C VAL A 53 14.54 1.56 -3.31
N ILE A 54 14.79 0.57 -2.46
CA ILE A 54 13.84 -0.53 -2.24
C ILE A 54 12.60 0.04 -1.54
N GLY A 55 11.42 -0.29 -2.06
CA GLY A 55 10.17 0.16 -1.46
C GLY A 55 9.72 1.56 -1.88
N TYR A 56 10.31 2.11 -2.95
CA TYR A 56 9.97 3.43 -3.45
C TYR A 56 8.47 3.55 -3.80
N CYS A 57 7.84 4.63 -3.34
CA CYS A 57 6.47 4.98 -3.66
C CYS A 57 6.39 6.43 -4.18
N PRO A 58 5.89 6.66 -5.42
CA PRO A 58 5.76 8.01 -5.98
C PRO A 58 4.89 8.95 -5.12
N LEU A 59 3.88 8.41 -4.44
CA LEU A 59 3.04 9.19 -3.54
C LEU A 59 3.83 9.68 -2.33
N THR A 60 4.74 8.86 -1.81
CA THR A 60 5.62 9.27 -0.70
C THR A 60 6.60 10.34 -1.15
N ASP A 61 7.23 10.17 -2.31
CA ASP A 61 8.18 11.16 -2.86
C ASP A 61 7.52 12.52 -3.03
N TRP A 62 6.32 12.53 -3.64
CA TRP A 62 5.53 13.74 -3.79
C TRP A 62 5.10 14.33 -2.44
N HIS A 63 4.71 13.49 -1.49
CA HIS A 63 4.32 13.96 -0.15
C HIS A 63 5.49 14.62 0.58
N TRP A 64 6.69 14.07 0.46
CA TRP A 64 7.88 14.69 1.01
C TRP A 64 8.23 16.01 0.34
N ASP A 65 8.03 16.16 -0.98
CA ASP A 65 8.19 17.46 -1.64
C ASP A 65 7.27 18.52 -1.06
N VAL A 66 6.00 18.15 -0.81
CA VAL A 66 5.01 19.05 -0.19
C VAL A 66 5.42 19.41 1.23
N LYS A 67 5.89 18.44 2.03
CA LYS A 67 6.34 18.67 3.41
C LYS A 67 7.61 19.52 3.49
N ARG A 68 8.58 19.27 2.62
CA ARG A 68 9.78 20.11 2.48
C ARG A 68 9.41 21.54 2.11
N ALA A 69 8.45 21.73 1.19
CA ALA A 69 7.95 23.06 0.82
C ALA A 69 7.20 23.76 1.96
N LEU A 70 6.63 23.01 2.91
CA LEU A 70 6.04 23.53 4.15
C LEU A 70 7.08 23.80 5.26
N GLY A 71 8.36 23.51 5.02
CA GLY A 71 9.45 23.74 5.97
C GLY A 71 9.69 22.60 6.97
N GLU A 72 9.07 21.44 6.77
CA GLU A 72 9.26 20.27 7.64
C GLU A 72 10.67 19.67 7.43
N THR A 73 11.39 19.45 8.52
CA THR A 73 12.75 18.87 8.54
C THR A 73 12.75 17.55 9.30
N ASN A 74 13.79 16.73 9.10
CA ASN A 74 13.89 15.38 9.68
C ASN A 74 12.68 14.49 9.35
N ILE A 75 12.32 14.48 8.06
CA ILE A 75 11.25 13.63 7.55
C ILE A 75 11.80 12.20 7.43
N PRO A 76 11.13 11.18 7.99
CA PRO A 76 11.61 9.80 7.95
C PRO A 76 11.63 9.22 6.55
N SER A 77 12.30 8.07 6.42
CA SER A 77 12.64 7.44 5.15
C SER A 77 11.46 6.72 4.48
N SER A 78 10.39 6.43 5.22
CA SER A 78 9.17 5.82 4.66
C SER A 78 7.91 6.51 5.16
N PHE A 79 6.82 6.37 4.40
CA PHE A 79 5.51 6.92 4.79
C PHE A 79 4.98 6.28 6.07
N ILE A 80 5.15 4.96 6.26
CA ILE A 80 4.67 4.26 7.45
C ILE A 80 5.47 4.70 8.67
N GLU A 81 6.78 4.91 8.54
CA GLU A 81 7.62 5.48 9.60
C GLU A 81 7.16 6.89 9.96
N TYR A 82 6.88 7.74 8.97
CA TYR A 82 6.29 9.06 9.20
C TYR A 82 4.98 8.99 10.00
N MET A 83 4.08 8.09 9.61
CA MET A 83 2.80 7.89 10.29
C MET A 83 2.99 7.45 11.75
N VAL A 84 3.90 6.52 11.98
CA VAL A 84 4.17 5.95 13.31
C VAL A 84 4.86 6.97 14.22
N GLU A 85 5.91 7.62 13.74
CA GLU A 85 6.70 8.55 14.55
C GLU A 85 6.02 9.89 14.75
N LYS A 86 5.51 10.51 13.69
CA LYS A 86 5.03 11.90 13.74
C LYS A 86 3.56 12.02 14.07
N ILE A 87 2.74 11.05 13.66
CA ILE A 87 1.29 11.10 13.90
C ILE A 87 0.91 10.31 15.16
N LEU A 88 1.46 9.11 15.35
CA LEU A 88 1.18 8.32 16.57
C LEU A 88 2.13 8.64 17.73
N GLY A 89 3.25 9.33 17.48
CA GLY A 89 4.24 9.67 18.52
C GLY A 89 5.02 8.47 19.04
N LEU A 90 5.04 7.37 18.28
CA LEU A 90 5.71 6.12 18.67
C LEU A 90 7.04 6.01 17.95
N ASN A 91 8.11 5.73 18.67
CA ASN A 91 9.42 5.50 18.08
C ASN A 91 9.70 3.99 18.04
N PHE A 92 9.58 3.41 16.85
CA PHE A 92 9.96 2.03 16.58
C PHE A 92 11.19 2.00 15.67
N PRO A 93 12.05 0.98 15.79
CA PRO A 93 13.17 0.80 14.85
C PRO A 93 12.67 0.72 13.41
N SER A 94 13.30 1.45 12.48
CA SER A 94 12.91 1.50 11.06
C SER A 94 12.82 0.11 10.45
N LEU A 95 13.72 -0.82 10.83
CA LEU A 95 13.67 -2.23 10.39
C LEU A 95 12.34 -2.93 10.74
N MET A 96 11.78 -2.67 11.92
CA MET A 96 10.48 -3.24 12.30
C MET A 96 9.35 -2.71 11.43
N ILE A 97 9.39 -1.42 11.13
CA ILE A 97 8.40 -0.74 10.29
C ILE A 97 8.49 -1.23 8.85
N ASP A 98 9.70 -1.39 8.32
CA ASP A 98 9.95 -1.91 6.99
C ASP A 98 9.47 -3.36 6.86
N VAL A 99 9.82 -4.22 7.82
CA VAL A 99 9.35 -5.61 7.86
C VAL A 99 7.83 -5.67 7.95
N ALA A 100 7.20 -4.84 8.77
CA ALA A 100 5.74 -4.77 8.87
C ALA A 100 5.09 -4.34 7.53
N THR A 101 5.67 -3.35 6.86
CA THR A 101 5.20 -2.84 5.57
C THR A 101 5.28 -3.92 4.48
N VAL A 102 6.43 -4.59 4.37
CA VAL A 102 6.62 -5.70 3.41
C VAL A 102 5.67 -6.85 3.72
N THR A 103 5.54 -7.22 5.00
CA THR A 103 4.65 -8.30 5.44
C THR A 103 3.20 -7.99 5.10
N GLY A 104 2.75 -6.75 5.30
CA GLY A 104 1.41 -6.30 4.93
C GLY A 104 1.13 -6.43 3.43
N LEU A 105 2.10 -6.05 2.59
CA LEU A 105 2.00 -6.21 1.13
C LEU A 105 1.92 -7.69 0.73
N VAL A 106 2.85 -8.52 1.25
CA VAL A 106 2.87 -9.96 0.97
C VAL A 106 1.56 -10.62 1.42
N PHE A 107 1.04 -10.23 2.58
CA PHE A 107 -0.24 -10.71 3.09
C PHE A 107 -1.40 -10.36 2.13
N GLY A 108 -1.48 -9.11 1.66
CA GLY A 108 -2.49 -8.69 0.67
C GLY A 108 -2.41 -9.48 -0.65
N VAL A 109 -1.19 -9.74 -1.13
CA VAL A 109 -0.95 -10.59 -2.33
C VAL A 109 -1.44 -12.02 -2.11
N VAL A 110 -1.02 -12.66 -1.02
CA VAL A 110 -1.39 -14.06 -0.71
C VAL A 110 -2.90 -14.20 -0.59
N MET A 111 -3.55 -13.29 0.14
CA MET A 111 -5.00 -13.33 0.32
C MET A 111 -5.75 -13.11 -1.00
N SER A 112 -5.25 -12.23 -1.88
CA SER A 112 -5.80 -12.05 -3.22
C SER A 112 -5.77 -13.33 -4.04
N VAL A 113 -4.65 -14.05 -4.03
CA VAL A 113 -4.49 -15.33 -4.75
C VAL A 113 -5.42 -16.40 -4.18
N VAL A 114 -5.46 -16.55 -2.85
CA VAL A 114 -6.32 -17.53 -2.17
C VAL A 114 -7.79 -17.29 -2.51
N VAL A 115 -8.25 -16.04 -2.44
CA VAL A 115 -9.63 -15.66 -2.76
C VAL A 115 -9.95 -15.91 -4.23
N TYR A 116 -9.03 -15.58 -5.14
CA TYR A 116 -9.19 -15.86 -6.57
C TYR A 116 -9.39 -17.36 -6.83
N HIS A 117 -8.53 -18.21 -6.26
CA HIS A 117 -8.61 -19.67 -6.41
C HIS A 117 -9.91 -20.24 -5.83
N LYS A 118 -10.39 -19.72 -4.68
CA LYS A 118 -11.68 -20.14 -4.10
C LYS A 118 -12.87 -19.80 -4.99
N ASN A 119 -12.90 -18.62 -5.60
CA ASN A 119 -14.00 -18.23 -6.50
C ASN A 119 -14.03 -19.07 -7.78
N VAL A 120 -12.88 -19.36 -8.39
CA VAL A 120 -12.79 -20.21 -9.59
C VAL A 120 -13.29 -21.62 -9.29
N LYS A 121 -12.90 -22.19 -8.15
CA LYS A 121 -13.37 -23.51 -7.72
C LYS A 121 -14.88 -23.57 -7.43
N SER A 122 -15.51 -22.47 -7.00
CA SER A 122 -16.97 -22.45 -6.80
C SER A 122 -17.71 -22.45 -8.15
N HIS A 123 -17.25 -21.65 -9.12
CA HIS A 123 -17.85 -21.59 -10.46
C HIS A 123 -17.67 -22.91 -11.24
N SER A 124 -16.56 -23.62 -11.04
CA SER A 124 -16.32 -24.94 -11.65
C SER A 124 -17.24 -26.05 -11.11
N LYS A 125 -17.93 -25.86 -9.98
CA LYS A 125 -18.83 -26.87 -9.38
C LYS A 125 -20.30 -26.73 -9.79
N GLU A 126 -20.69 -25.60 -10.40
CA GLU A 126 -22.06 -25.37 -10.87
C GLU A 126 -22.46 -26.00 -12.22
N PRO A 127 -21.57 -26.42 -13.16
CA PRO A 127 -22.05 -26.91 -14.46
C PRO A 127 -22.64 -28.33 -14.43
N HIS A 128 -22.70 -29.01 -13.28
CA HIS A 128 -23.15 -30.41 -13.21
C HIS A 128 -24.49 -30.63 -12.46
N GLN A 129 -25.20 -29.57 -12.05
CA GLN A 129 -26.52 -29.68 -11.40
C GLN A 129 -27.70 -29.17 -12.26
N MET A 130 -27.48 -28.96 -13.56
CA MET A 130 -28.54 -28.58 -14.51
C MET A 130 -28.60 -29.53 -15.72
N ALA A 131 -28.56 -30.84 -15.47
CA ALA A 131 -28.86 -31.87 -16.45
C ALA A 131 -29.80 -32.91 -15.82
#